data_AF-A0A535EZQ4-F1
#
_entry.id   AF-A0A535EZQ4-F1
#
_cell.length_a   1.000
_cell.length_b   1.000
_cell.length_c   1.000
_cell.angle_alpha   90.00
_cell.angle_beta   90.00
_cell.angle_gamma   90.00
#
_symmetry.space_group_name_H-M   'P 1'
#
loop_
_entity.id
_entity.type
_entity.pdbx_description
1 polymer ?
#
loop_
_entity_poly.entity_id
_entity_poly.type
_entity_poly.pdbx_seq_one_letter_code
_entity_poly.pdbx_strand_id
1 'polypeptide(L)'
;MRNRWMYPDNWGQLAWECKERAKWCCQCCALAHGAWVVSRRGVPYRAYLAAAHLDHDPWNPHPRLAALCPRCHARYDRSLSEWDSWLILERLRHHCLVKAYKQRVSAEV
;
A
#
# COMPACT_ATOMS: atom_id res chain seq x y z
N MET A 1 6.15 -0.29 14.95
CA MET A 1 5.37 -0.79 13.79
C MET A 1 4.23 -1.63 14.36
N ARG A 2 2.96 -1.24 14.15
CA ARG A 2 1.81 -1.79 14.90
C ARG A 2 1.53 -3.28 14.62
N ASN A 3 1.93 -3.80 13.46
CA ASN A 3 1.71 -5.19 13.04
C ASN A 3 3.02 -5.93 12.73
N ARG A 4 4.01 -5.87 13.63
CA ARG A 4 5.34 -6.47 13.38
C ARG A 4 5.27 -7.99 13.12
N TRP A 5 4.34 -8.68 13.76
CA TRP A 5 4.13 -10.13 13.67
C TRP A 5 3.67 -10.60 12.27
N MET A 6 3.24 -9.70 11.38
CA MET A 6 2.91 -10.04 10.00
C MET A 6 4.14 -10.10 9.08
N TYR A 7 5.28 -9.54 9.51
CA TYR A 7 6.47 -9.43 8.69
C TYR A 7 7.54 -10.44 9.12
N PRO A 8 8.44 -10.85 8.20
CA PRO A 8 9.58 -11.69 8.54
C PRO A 8 10.44 -11.12 9.67
N ASP A 9 11.09 -12.00 10.45
CA ASP A 9 11.94 -11.59 11.57
C ASP A 9 13.06 -10.63 11.14
N ASN A 10 13.65 -10.90 9.97
CA ASN A 10 14.72 -10.11 9.35
C ASN A 10 14.23 -8.82 8.65
N TRP A 11 12.99 -8.39 8.88
CA TRP A 11 12.43 -7.16 8.28
C TRP A 11 13.33 -5.93 8.47
N GLY A 12 14.00 -5.80 9.61
CA GLY A 12 14.94 -4.70 9.86
C GLY A 12 16.08 -4.64 8.83
N GLN A 13 16.63 -5.79 8.47
CA GLN A 13 17.67 -5.93 7.45
C GLN A 13 17.11 -5.63 6.05
N LEU A 14 15.98 -6.25 5.69
CA LEU A 14 15.33 -6.03 4.39
C LEU A 14 14.99 -4.55 4.16
N ALA A 15 14.48 -3.87 5.18
CA ALA A 15 14.17 -2.45 5.12
C ALA A 15 15.43 -1.57 5.03
N TRP A 16 16.55 -1.99 5.63
CA TRP A 16 17.84 -1.31 5.52
C TRP A 16 18.41 -1.44 4.11
N GLU A 17 18.54 -2.68 3.61
CA GLU A 17 19.03 -2.99 2.26
C GLU A 17 18.21 -2.28 1.18
N CYS A 18 16.89 -2.19 1.37
CA CYS A 18 16.01 -1.41 0.49
C CYS A 18 16.40 0.07 0.44
N LYS A 19 16.70 0.69 1.59
CA LYS A 19 17.12 2.10 1.67
C LYS A 19 18.52 2.32 1.10
N GLU A 20 19.45 1.40 1.36
CA GLU A 20 20.80 1.39 0.78
C GLU A 20 20.73 1.34 -0.75
N ARG A 21 19.95 0.40 -1.31
CA ARG A 21 19.73 0.29 -2.76
C ARG A 21 19.12 1.56 -3.35
N ALA A 22 18.26 2.23 -2.60
CA ALA A 22 17.65 3.50 -2.99
C ALA A 22 18.55 4.72 -2.74
N LYS A 23 19.81 4.51 -2.33
CA LYS A 23 20.78 5.57 -1.98
C LYS A 23 20.21 6.56 -0.96
N TRP A 24 19.43 6.05 0.00
CA TRP A 24 18.75 6.85 1.01
C TRP A 24 17.86 7.96 0.45
N CYS A 25 17.34 7.78 -0.77
CA CYS A 25 16.46 8.71 -1.43
C CYS A 25 15.12 8.05 -1.76
N CYS A 26 14.03 8.81 -1.71
CA CYS A 26 12.72 8.31 -2.11
C CYS A 26 12.75 7.93 -3.61
N GLN A 27 12.40 6.69 -3.94
CA GLN A 27 12.42 6.22 -5.33
C GLN A 27 11.32 6.81 -6.23
N CYS A 28 10.36 7.53 -5.63
CA CYS A 28 9.28 8.21 -6.37
C CYS A 28 9.52 9.71 -6.59
N CYS A 29 10.16 10.40 -5.62
CA CYS A 29 10.32 11.86 -5.68
C CYS A 29 11.70 12.37 -5.28
N ALA A 30 12.70 11.48 -5.16
CA ALA A 30 14.09 11.77 -4.80
C ALA A 30 14.34 12.46 -3.44
N LEU A 31 13.32 12.61 -2.59
CA LEU A 31 13.49 13.21 -1.26
C LEU A 31 14.48 12.39 -0.41
N ALA A 32 15.53 13.03 0.08
CA ALA A 32 16.53 12.40 0.93
C ALA A 32 15.96 11.99 2.29
N HIS A 33 16.46 10.87 2.83
CA HIS A 33 16.12 10.41 4.16
C HIS A 33 16.55 11.43 5.24
N GLY A 34 15.64 11.76 6.15
CA GLY A 34 15.89 12.73 7.22
C GLY A 34 15.79 14.19 6.79
N ALA A 35 15.46 14.47 5.53
CA ALA A 35 15.27 15.84 5.03
C ALA A 35 14.16 16.56 5.81
N TRP A 36 14.37 17.85 6.07
CA TRP A 36 13.33 18.73 6.60
C TRP A 36 12.29 19.04 5.52
N VAL A 37 11.03 18.82 5.87
CA VAL A 37 9.89 19.11 4.99
C VAL A 37 8.77 19.73 5.79
N VAL A 38 7.87 20.43 5.11
CA VAL A 38 6.67 21.02 5.70
C VAL A 38 5.46 20.14 5.37
N SER A 39 4.72 19.74 6.39
CA SER A 39 3.48 18.97 6.21
C SER A 39 2.38 19.81 5.55
N ARG A 40 1.30 19.17 5.09
CA ARG A 40 0.12 19.89 4.58
C ARG A 40 -0.50 20.89 5.56
N ARG A 41 -0.24 20.74 6.86
CA ARG A 41 -0.72 21.63 7.92
C ARG A 41 0.27 22.76 8.24
N GLY A 42 1.34 22.93 7.47
CA GLY A 42 2.37 23.95 7.72
C GLY A 42 3.37 23.58 8.81
N VAL A 43 3.28 22.39 9.40
CA VAL A 43 4.18 21.97 10.49
C VAL A 43 5.44 21.33 9.91
N PRO A 44 6.66 21.83 10.23
CA PRO A 44 7.91 21.23 9.79
C PRO A 44 8.19 19.91 10.51
N TYR A 45 8.74 18.93 9.80
CA TYR A 45 9.15 17.64 10.35
C TYR A 45 10.29 17.02 9.52
N ARG A 46 10.98 16.03 10.10
CA ARG A 46 11.97 15.22 9.37
C ARG A 46 11.29 14.04 8.67
N ALA A 47 11.48 13.93 7.36
CA ALA A 47 10.91 12.84 6.57
C ALA A 47 11.82 11.60 6.59
N TYR A 48 11.39 10.56 7.30
CA TYR A 48 12.07 9.27 7.28
C TYR A 48 11.45 8.34 6.23
N LEU A 49 12.29 7.76 5.38
CA LEU A 49 11.85 6.78 4.38
C LEU A 49 11.40 5.48 5.07
N ALA A 50 10.33 4.90 4.53
CA ALA A 50 9.83 3.57 4.88
C ALA A 50 9.98 2.63 3.67
N ALA A 51 10.08 1.33 3.94
CA ALA A 51 10.04 0.30 2.90
C ALA A 51 8.57 -0.07 2.63
N ALA A 52 8.12 0.16 1.40
CA ALA A 52 6.78 -0.16 0.91
C ALA A 52 6.80 -1.46 0.11
N HIS A 53 5.82 -2.33 0.33
CA HIS A 53 5.59 -3.54 -0.47
C HIS A 53 5.04 -3.15 -1.84
N LEU A 54 5.75 -3.41 -2.92
CA LEU A 54 5.28 -3.10 -4.27
C LEU A 54 4.11 -3.99 -4.71
N ASP A 55 4.02 -5.19 -4.16
CA ASP A 55 2.92 -6.15 -4.30
C ASP A 55 1.84 -5.99 -3.23
N HIS A 56 2.10 -5.19 -2.18
CA HIS A 56 1.25 -5.02 -1.00
C HIS A 56 0.88 -6.33 -0.29
N ASP A 57 1.73 -7.34 -0.43
CA ASP A 57 1.61 -8.58 0.31
C ASP A 57 2.56 -8.54 1.52
N PRO A 58 2.05 -8.28 2.74
CA PRO A 58 2.88 -8.27 3.94
C PRO A 58 3.37 -9.67 4.33
N TRP A 59 2.77 -10.74 3.79
CA TRP A 59 3.09 -12.14 4.10
C TRP A 59 4.17 -12.72 3.19
N ASN A 60 4.55 -12.03 2.13
CA ASN A 60 5.56 -12.49 1.20
C ASN A 60 6.94 -12.57 1.91
N PRO A 61 7.55 -13.76 2.05
CA PRO A 61 8.87 -13.90 2.69
C PRO A 61 10.00 -13.28 1.88
N HIS A 62 9.77 -13.01 0.58
CA HIS A 62 10.70 -12.36 -0.34
C HIS A 62 10.07 -11.08 -0.91
N PRO A 63 9.81 -10.07 -0.05
CA PRO A 63 9.02 -8.93 -0.44
C PRO A 63 9.77 -8.05 -1.45
N ARG A 64 9.04 -7.57 -2.46
CA ARG A 64 9.58 -6.55 -3.38
C ARG A 64 9.38 -5.18 -2.77
N LEU A 65 10.48 -4.58 -2.29
CA LEU A 65 10.41 -3.34 -1.52
C LEU A 65 10.89 -2.12 -2.30
N ALA A 66 10.21 -0.99 -2.09
CA ALA A 66 10.64 0.33 -2.51
C ALA A 66 10.80 1.29 -1.31
N ALA A 67 11.83 2.12 -1.32
CA ALA A 67 12.04 3.15 -0.30
C ALA A 67 11.24 4.41 -0.64
N LEU A 68 10.21 4.70 0.15
CA LEU A 68 9.30 5.82 -0.08
C LEU A 68 9.26 6.78 1.11
N CYS A 69 9.15 8.09 0.83
CA CYS A 69 8.90 9.09 1.87
C CYS A 69 7.44 9.00 2.37
N PRO A 70 7.12 9.54 3.56
CA PRO A 70 5.78 9.40 4.14
C PRO A 70 4.65 9.86 3.21
N ARG A 71 4.88 10.92 2.43
CA ARG A 71 3.90 11.42 1.44
C ARG A 71 3.67 10.44 0.29
N CYS A 72 4.75 9.94 -0.31
CA CYS A 72 4.66 9.04 -1.45
C CYS A 72 4.14 7.66 -1.02
N HIS A 73 4.56 7.18 0.15
CA HIS A 73 4.06 5.94 0.74
C HIS A 73 2.55 6.01 0.99
N ALA A 74 2.06 7.05 1.66
CA ALA A 74 0.63 7.20 1.92
C ALA A 74 -0.22 7.32 0.64
N ARG A 75 0.32 7.93 -0.42
CA ARG A 75 -0.35 7.97 -1.74
C ARG A 75 -0.42 6.58 -2.38
N TYR A 76 0.67 5.82 -2.26
CA TYR A 76 0.77 4.46 -2.77
C TYR A 76 -0.25 3.53 -2.09
N ASP A 77 -0.27 3.51 -0.76
CA ASP A 77 -1.21 2.69 0.01
C ASP A 77 -2.68 3.02 -0.30
N ARG A 78 -2.99 4.31 -0.50
CA ARG A 78 -4.36 4.74 -0.88
C ARG A 78 -4.80 4.16 -2.22
N SER A 79 -3.91 4.15 -3.21
CA SER A 79 -4.25 3.63 -4.54
C SER A 79 -4.66 2.16 -4.51
N LEU A 80 -4.16 1.39 -3.54
CA LEU A 80 -4.64 0.03 -3.32
C LEU A 80 -5.96 -0.04 -2.59
N SER A 81 -6.22 0.81 -1.59
CA SER A 81 -7.55 0.84 -0.99
C SER A 81 -8.64 1.14 -2.03
N GLU A 82 -8.30 1.89 -3.08
CA GLU A 82 -9.16 2.14 -4.24
C GLU A 82 -9.33 0.85 -5.11
N TRP A 83 -8.28 0.06 -5.32
CA TRP A 83 -8.36 -1.26 -5.97
C TRP A 83 -9.19 -2.29 -5.17
N ASP A 84 -8.97 -2.39 -3.86
CA ASP A 84 -9.76 -3.24 -2.97
C ASP A 84 -11.23 -2.84 -3.00
N SER A 85 -11.50 -1.53 -3.02
CA SER A 85 -12.86 -1.00 -3.14
C SER A 85 -13.48 -1.38 -4.48
N TRP A 86 -12.75 -1.31 -5.59
CA TRP A 86 -13.23 -1.78 -6.90
C TRP A 86 -13.58 -3.28 -6.86
N LEU A 87 -12.72 -4.13 -6.29
CA LEU A 87 -12.98 -5.57 -6.16
C LEU A 87 -14.24 -5.87 -5.34
N ILE A 88 -14.43 -5.14 -4.23
CA ILE A 88 -15.63 -5.25 -3.40
C ILE A 88 -16.87 -4.83 -4.20
N LEU A 89 -16.82 -3.69 -4.89
CA LEU A 89 -17.93 -3.20 -5.71
C LEU A 89 -18.26 -4.15 -6.87
N GLU A 90 -17.24 -4.72 -7.51
CA GLU A 90 -17.40 -5.69 -8.60
C GLU A 90 -18.04 -6.99 -8.10
N ARG A 91 -17.64 -7.48 -6.93
CA ARG A 91 -18.29 -8.63 -6.28
C ARG A 91 -19.77 -8.35 -5.97
N LEU A 92 -20.08 -7.17 -5.43
CA LEU A 92 -21.46 -6.76 -5.16
C LEU A 92 -22.28 -6.66 -6.46
N ARG A 93 -21.70 -6.10 -7.52
CA ARG A 93 -22.32 -6.04 -8.85
C ARG A 93 -22.70 -7.43 -9.36
N HIS A 94 -21.75 -8.37 -9.36
CA HIS A 94 -22.03 -9.76 -9.77
C HIS A 94 -23.10 -10.42 -8.91
N HIS A 95 -23.05 -10.26 -7.59
CA HIS A 95 -24.08 -10.80 -6.69
C HIS A 95 -25.47 -10.25 -7.03
N CYS A 96 -25.60 -8.94 -7.25
CA CYS A 96 -26.85 -8.30 -7.64
C CYS A 96 -27.35 -8.81 -9.01
N LEU A 97 -26.47 -8.95 -10.00
CA LEU A 97 -26.81 -9.48 -11.32
C LEU A 97 -27.33 -10.92 -11.25
N VAL A 98 -26.64 -11.79 -10.51
CA VAL A 98 -27.06 -13.19 -10.29
C VAL A 98 -28.40 -13.24 -9.56
N LYS A 99 -28.60 -12.42 -8.53
CA LYS A 99 -29.87 -12.34 -7.80
C LYS A 99 -31.02 -11.91 -8.72
N ALA A 100 -30.80 -10.86 -9.53
CA ALA A 100 -31.80 -10.37 -10.48
C ALA A 100 -32.13 -11.39 -11.57
N TYR A 101 -31.13 -12.14 -12.05
CA TYR A 101 -31.35 -13.24 -12.99
C TYR A 101 -32.22 -14.33 -12.37
N LYS A 102 -31.88 -14.80 -11.16
CA LYS A 102 -32.67 -15.82 -10.45
C LYS A 102 -34.12 -15.37 -10.24
N GLN A 103 -34.33 -14.11 -9.86
CA GLN A 103 -35.67 -13.55 -9.68
C GLN A 103 -36.49 -13.52 -10.98
N ARG A 104 -35.86 -13.21 -12.12
CA ARG A 104 -36.53 -13.23 -13.43
C ARG A 104 -36.94 -14.64 -13.83
N VAL A 105 -36.01 -15.59 -13.74
CA VAL A 105 -36.30 -17.00 -14.06
C VAL A 105 -37.41 -17.57 -13.18
N SER A 106 -37.41 -17.26 -11.88
CA SER A 106 -38.49 -17.69 -10.97
C SER A 106 -39.84 -16.99 -11.18
N ALA A 107 -39.88 -15.88 -11.91
CA ALA A 107 -41.13 -15.17 -12.24
C ALA A 107 -41.73 -15.61 -13.59
N GLU A 108 -40.98 -16.37 -14.39
CA GLU A 108 -41.37 -16.88 -15.71
C GLU A 108 -41.86 -18.35 -15.65
N VAL A 109 -41.81 -18.99 -14.48
CA VAL A 109 -42.32 -20.35 -14.18
C VAL A 109 -43.55 -20.23 -13.29
#